data_AF-E0WTX7-F1
#
_entry.id   AF-E0WTX7-F1
#
_cell.length_a   1.000
_cell.length_b   1.000
_cell.length_c   1.000
_cell.angle_alpha   90.00
_cell.angle_beta   90.00
_cell.angle_gamma   90.00
#
_symmetry.space_group_name_H-M   'P 1'
#
loop_
_entity.id
_entity.type
_entity.pdbx_description
1 polymer ?
#
loop_
_entity_poly.entity_id
_entity_poly.type
_entity_poly.pdbx_seq_one_letter_code
_entity_poly.pdbx_strand_id
1 'polypeptide(L)'
;MFDLRIEAIKETVDKKIHFICLIKITEIQQQYIDLWIKHNPDYEINIWVDNTATLAWELALRLQNEASKAALTALTIGTGELYSLSKENRIIEQNQAYETIKTAMETDFFSFDQAISEFLQNKNLATKDELKQIKLKNEKSIDDALSELQSRNPTAKIYRLNLRNLSQLLPDISPETVFDLVPDTDSIQIPPDKKESEWYIKELALRGNLAAASDICRLLILQEYGGICFHTDLLPAINTTLFSEFIDSTAEDPEGAESQRRIVNIILDQQKQTGRVPVASEVEGEQFVEPLFVNKIKDVLARAHEQNIPLFKSLNELKVDPYFQCQYDTGYNRAVVAKKDSLCIKKMLDNLNKGHLLIKHSLYSIDRLTLIEWQPEFAQAALKQRLMELSLRFDASVLVQYRDDNIAHKGQHARSSDELTGIRAYDYACADLYNQVEIERTKTLMASEQPFINVFFLTEEIYQSRLSGVMRDYSLLINRPCYDQQYIIQLYANPAALAAANFLYQQNPLLSIWYRYDPLKQQLAKVAGTEYLGDHRKKELFWWIIEWRTTAANPASMGK
;
A
#
# COMPACT_ATOMS: atom_id res chain seq x y z
N MET A 1 17.91 -28.93 -20.81
CA MET A 1 18.80 -28.34 -21.86
C MET A 1 18.30 -26.97 -22.32
N PHE A 2 16.97 -26.72 -22.35
CA PHE A 2 16.39 -25.40 -22.61
C PHE A 2 16.61 -24.42 -21.45
N ASP A 3 16.36 -24.84 -20.20
CA ASP A 3 16.55 -24.00 -19.00
C ASP A 3 18.01 -23.55 -18.80
N LEU A 4 18.97 -24.46 -19.02
CA LEU A 4 20.41 -24.15 -18.99
C LEU A 4 20.84 -23.14 -20.06
N ARG A 5 20.13 -23.06 -21.19
CA ARG A 5 20.38 -22.05 -22.24
C ARG A 5 19.78 -20.70 -21.87
N ILE A 6 18.61 -20.67 -21.24
CA ILE A 6 17.97 -19.45 -20.74
C ILE A 6 18.81 -18.84 -19.62
N GLU A 7 19.27 -19.64 -18.66
CA GLU A 7 20.12 -19.15 -17.56
C GLU A 7 21.47 -18.60 -18.05
N ALA A 8 22.00 -19.12 -19.16
CA ALA A 8 23.24 -18.64 -19.77
C ALA A 8 23.12 -17.29 -20.50
N ILE A 9 21.89 -16.87 -20.85
CA ILE A 9 21.65 -15.58 -21.55
C ILE A 9 21.08 -14.51 -20.63
N LYS A 10 20.77 -14.83 -19.37
CA LYS A 10 20.30 -13.83 -18.41
C LYS A 10 21.37 -12.80 -18.12
N GLU A 11 20.93 -11.57 -17.88
CA GLU A 11 21.81 -10.48 -17.57
C GLU A 11 21.88 -10.25 -16.06
N THR A 12 23.09 -10.12 -15.56
CA THR A 12 23.34 -9.71 -14.18
C THR A 12 22.83 -8.29 -13.94
N VAL A 13 22.22 -8.10 -12.77
CA VAL A 13 21.70 -6.82 -12.29
C VAL A 13 22.71 -6.16 -11.35
N ASP A 14 22.74 -4.84 -11.34
CA ASP A 14 23.55 -4.06 -10.40
C ASP A 14 23.29 -4.49 -8.95
N LYS A 15 24.35 -4.63 -8.16
CA LYS A 15 24.27 -4.97 -6.73
C LYS A 15 23.85 -3.76 -5.89
N LYS A 16 22.61 -3.31 -6.09
CA LYS A 16 21.99 -2.20 -5.35
C LYS A 16 20.66 -2.64 -4.79
N ILE A 17 20.42 -2.38 -3.50
CA ILE A 17 19.12 -2.54 -2.85
C ILE A 17 18.55 -1.17 -2.55
N HIS A 18 17.32 -0.91 -2.98
CA HIS A 18 16.62 0.35 -2.81
C HIS A 18 15.42 0.19 -1.87
N PHE A 19 15.35 1.00 -0.81
CA PHE A 19 14.20 1.12 0.08
C PHE A 19 13.58 2.50 -0.05
N ILE A 20 12.26 2.57 -0.22
CA ILE A 20 11.52 3.83 -0.33
C ILE A 20 10.71 4.03 0.95
N CYS A 21 11.07 5.04 1.72
CA CYS A 21 10.45 5.36 3.00
C CYS A 21 9.80 6.75 2.94
N LEU A 22 8.48 6.78 2.72
CA LEU A 22 7.72 8.03 2.73
C LEU A 22 7.18 8.30 4.14
N ILE A 23 7.27 9.56 4.60
CA ILE A 23 6.68 10.10 5.84
C ILE A 23 7.30 9.63 7.16
N LYS A 24 7.54 8.33 7.33
CA LYS A 24 8.12 7.78 8.57
C LYS A 24 8.87 6.49 8.28
N ILE A 25 9.93 6.25 9.06
CA ILE A 25 10.59 4.95 9.18
C ILE A 25 10.25 4.39 10.55
N THR A 26 9.59 3.24 10.61
CA THR A 26 9.31 2.56 11.89
C THR A 26 10.56 1.86 12.39
N GLU A 27 10.60 1.57 13.68
CA GLU A 27 11.71 0.82 14.27
C GLU A 27 11.83 -0.59 13.66
N ILE A 28 10.71 -1.26 13.41
CA ILE A 28 10.69 -2.59 12.76
C ILE A 28 11.23 -2.49 11.32
N GLN A 29 10.86 -1.45 10.56
CA GLN A 29 11.41 -1.22 9.23
C GLN A 29 12.93 -1.00 9.26
N GLN A 30 13.45 -0.26 10.25
CA GLN A 30 14.90 -0.13 10.43
C GLN A 30 15.55 -1.50 10.63
N GLN A 31 14.99 -2.33 11.51
CA GLN A 31 15.50 -3.68 11.78
C GLN A 31 15.50 -4.56 10.52
N TYR A 32 14.48 -4.45 9.68
CA TYR A 32 14.39 -5.21 8.43
C TYR A 32 15.49 -4.77 7.45
N ILE A 33 15.70 -3.44 7.34
CA ILE A 33 16.80 -2.87 6.55
C ILE A 33 18.16 -3.37 7.07
N ASP A 34 18.38 -3.45 8.39
CA ASP A 34 19.62 -3.97 8.96
C ASP A 34 19.87 -5.44 8.60
N LEU A 35 18.82 -6.27 8.58
CA LEU A 35 18.93 -7.66 8.15
C LEU A 35 19.33 -7.76 6.67
N TRP A 36 18.78 -6.91 5.81
CA TRP A 36 19.22 -6.83 4.41
C TRP A 36 20.68 -6.42 4.29
N ILE A 37 21.13 -5.39 5.01
CA ILE A 37 22.53 -4.92 5.01
C ILE A 37 23.47 -6.03 5.48
N LYS A 38 23.15 -6.65 6.62
CA LYS A 38 23.98 -7.69 7.24
C LYS A 38 24.17 -8.92 6.36
N HIS A 39 23.11 -9.34 5.66
CA HIS A 39 23.11 -10.56 4.86
C HIS A 39 23.49 -10.34 3.39
N ASN A 40 23.71 -9.09 2.96
CA ASN A 40 24.12 -8.74 1.59
C ASN A 40 25.23 -7.68 1.62
N PRO A 41 26.39 -7.95 2.23
CA PRO A 41 27.46 -6.96 2.43
C PRO A 41 28.11 -6.49 1.11
N ASP A 42 27.90 -7.24 0.03
CA ASP A 42 28.37 -6.92 -1.33
C ASP A 42 27.38 -6.06 -2.13
N TYR A 43 26.22 -5.75 -1.56
CA TYR A 43 25.24 -4.84 -2.14
C TYR A 43 25.38 -3.42 -1.59
N GLU A 44 25.26 -2.43 -2.48
CA GLU A 44 25.08 -1.04 -2.10
C GLU A 44 23.64 -0.82 -1.63
N ILE A 45 23.48 -0.18 -0.47
CA ILE A 45 22.18 0.00 0.18
C ILE A 45 21.78 1.46 0.05
N ASN A 46 20.62 1.69 -0.57
CA ASN A 46 20.12 3.01 -0.94
C ASN A 46 18.76 3.25 -0.29
N ILE A 47 18.68 4.21 0.63
CA ILE A 47 17.45 4.57 1.34
C ILE A 47 16.94 5.89 0.81
N TRP A 48 15.71 5.90 0.28
CA TRP A 48 15.07 7.05 -0.33
C TRP A 48 13.99 7.61 0.59
N VAL A 49 14.07 8.90 0.91
CA VAL A 49 13.09 9.60 1.77
C VAL A 49 12.60 10.89 1.13
N ASP A 50 11.35 11.26 1.37
CA ASP A 50 10.84 12.60 1.04
C ASP A 50 10.61 13.39 2.32
N ASN A 51 11.53 14.32 2.61
CA ASN A 51 11.42 15.22 3.76
C ASN A 51 10.71 16.54 3.41
N THR A 52 10.18 16.68 2.21
CA THR A 52 9.46 17.87 1.74
C THR A 52 7.94 17.71 1.75
N ALA A 53 7.46 16.47 1.91
CA ALA A 53 6.06 16.09 1.95
C ALA A 53 5.65 15.37 3.26
N THR A 54 6.21 15.80 4.39
CA THR A 54 5.98 15.16 5.70
C THR A 54 4.56 15.36 6.25
N LEU A 55 3.79 16.27 5.67
CA LEU A 55 2.38 16.53 6.01
C LEU A 55 1.39 15.89 5.02
N ALA A 56 1.84 15.14 4.01
CA ALA A 56 0.96 14.51 3.01
C ALA A 56 -0.10 13.59 3.65
N TRP A 57 0.30 12.77 4.63
CA TRP A 57 -0.64 11.93 5.38
C TRP A 57 -1.63 12.74 6.21
N GLU A 58 -1.15 13.82 6.82
CA GLU A 58 -1.98 14.68 7.66
C GLU A 58 -3.07 15.38 6.86
N LEU A 59 -2.74 15.85 5.65
CA LEU A 59 -3.72 16.35 4.69
C LEU A 59 -4.78 15.30 4.41
N ALA A 60 -4.39 14.11 3.93
CA ALA A 60 -5.33 13.06 3.54
C ALA A 60 -6.27 12.66 4.69
N LEU A 61 -5.73 12.53 5.91
CA LEU A 61 -6.49 12.20 7.11
C LEU A 61 -7.51 13.29 7.47
N ARG A 62 -7.11 14.56 7.46
CA ARG A 62 -8.02 15.67 7.81
C ARG A 62 -9.13 15.85 6.80
N LEU A 63 -8.82 15.76 5.50
CA LEU A 63 -9.85 15.84 4.45
C LEU A 63 -10.89 14.72 4.60
N GLN A 64 -10.45 13.50 4.91
CA GLN A 64 -11.37 12.40 5.14
C GLN A 64 -12.24 12.61 6.39
N ASN A 65 -11.64 13.04 7.50
CA ASN A 65 -12.37 13.28 8.74
C ASN A 65 -13.43 14.35 8.55
N GLU A 66 -13.09 15.44 7.86
CA GLU A 66 -14.03 16.53 7.56
C GLU A 66 -15.16 16.06 6.64
N ALA A 67 -14.83 15.35 5.55
CA ALA A 67 -15.84 14.81 4.64
C ALA A 67 -16.81 13.83 5.33
N SER A 68 -16.28 12.99 6.22
CA SER A 68 -17.07 12.04 7.00
C SER A 68 -17.98 12.75 8.01
N LYS A 69 -17.47 13.78 8.69
CA LYS A 69 -18.23 14.60 9.63
C LYS A 69 -19.35 15.38 8.93
N ALA A 70 -19.06 15.95 7.76
CA ALA A 70 -20.05 16.65 6.94
C ALA A 70 -21.16 15.70 6.49
N ALA A 71 -20.81 14.49 6.03
CA ALA A 71 -21.80 13.48 5.65
C ALA A 71 -22.67 13.01 6.82
N LEU A 72 -22.07 12.79 8.00
CA LEU A 72 -22.80 12.44 9.23
C LEU A 72 -23.76 13.54 9.68
N THR A 73 -23.38 14.81 9.51
CA THR A 73 -24.22 15.95 9.92
C THR A 73 -25.38 16.18 8.95
N ALA A 74 -25.14 15.95 7.66
CA ALA A 74 -26.16 16.11 6.61
C ALA A 74 -27.26 15.03 6.67
N LEU A 75 -26.96 13.84 7.20
CA LEU A 75 -27.91 12.75 7.28
C LEU A 75 -28.79 12.86 8.53
N THR A 76 -30.05 13.24 8.30
CA THR A 76 -31.13 13.03 9.26
C THR A 76 -31.52 11.55 9.24
N ILE A 77 -30.98 10.77 10.19
CA ILE A 77 -31.31 9.38 10.56
C ILE A 77 -32.00 8.55 9.43
N GLY A 78 -31.20 7.73 8.72
CA GLY A 78 -31.69 6.53 8.05
C GLY A 78 -31.68 6.55 6.51
N THR A 79 -30.50 6.56 5.89
CA THR A 79 -30.33 6.02 4.51
C THR A 79 -28.94 5.40 4.36
N GLY A 80 -28.82 4.40 3.47
CA GLY A 80 -27.55 3.79 3.04
C GLY A 80 -26.65 4.71 2.19
N GLU A 81 -26.87 6.03 2.24
CA GLU A 81 -26.22 7.04 1.40
C GLU A 81 -25.01 7.70 2.07
N LEU A 82 -24.75 7.42 3.36
CA LEU A 82 -23.59 7.95 4.11
C LEU A 82 -22.27 7.75 3.36
N TYR A 83 -22.10 6.57 2.78
CA TYR A 83 -20.91 6.23 2.03
C TYR A 83 -20.76 7.10 0.78
N SER A 84 -21.81 7.17 -0.04
CA SER A 84 -21.82 7.96 -1.28
C SER A 84 -21.62 9.45 -0.99
N LEU A 85 -22.27 9.97 0.04
CA LEU A 85 -22.14 11.37 0.44
C LEU A 85 -20.76 11.69 1.00
N SER A 86 -20.22 10.84 1.88
CA SER A 86 -18.84 11.00 2.40
C SER A 86 -17.81 10.95 1.27
N LYS A 87 -18.00 10.04 0.31
CA LYS A 87 -17.17 9.94 -0.88
C LYS A 87 -17.18 11.22 -1.71
N GLU A 88 -18.36 11.73 -2.08
CA GLU A 88 -18.46 12.95 -2.90
C GLU A 88 -17.93 14.18 -2.15
N ASN A 89 -18.23 14.32 -0.85
CA ASN A 89 -17.64 15.36 -0.01
C ASN A 89 -16.11 15.29 0.01
N ARG A 90 -15.55 14.08 0.11
CA ARG A 90 -14.09 13.88 0.10
C ARG A 90 -13.48 14.28 -1.24
N ILE A 91 -14.12 13.94 -2.36
CA ILE A 91 -13.65 14.35 -3.70
C ILE A 91 -13.63 15.87 -3.82
N ILE A 92 -14.68 16.56 -3.36
CA ILE A 92 -14.76 18.03 -3.37
C ILE A 92 -13.62 18.65 -2.56
N GLU A 93 -13.40 18.19 -1.32
CA GLU A 93 -12.34 18.70 -0.46
C GLU A 93 -10.93 18.41 -1.02
N GLN A 94 -10.73 17.22 -1.61
CA GLN A 94 -9.49 16.87 -2.31
C GLN A 94 -9.22 17.75 -3.53
N ASN A 95 -10.24 18.08 -4.32
CA ASN A 95 -10.09 18.96 -5.48
C ASN A 95 -9.65 20.35 -5.05
N GLN A 96 -10.32 20.91 -4.03
CA GLN A 96 -9.99 22.23 -3.50
C GLN A 96 -8.58 22.26 -2.90
N ALA A 97 -8.20 21.21 -2.17
CA ALA A 97 -6.85 21.06 -1.64
C ALA A 97 -5.80 21.00 -2.75
N TYR A 98 -6.00 20.13 -3.75
CA TYR A 98 -5.06 19.95 -4.84
C TYR A 98 -4.85 21.23 -5.67
N GLU A 99 -5.93 21.90 -6.08
CA GLU A 99 -5.85 23.16 -6.84
C GLU A 99 -5.11 24.24 -6.04
N THR A 100 -5.44 24.39 -4.75
CA THR A 100 -4.79 25.38 -3.88
C THR A 100 -3.30 25.06 -3.69
N ILE A 101 -2.97 23.80 -3.41
CA ILE A 101 -1.59 23.35 -3.17
C ILE A 101 -0.76 23.50 -4.44
N LYS A 102 -1.28 23.03 -5.58
CA LYS A 102 -0.61 23.13 -6.88
C LYS A 102 -0.33 24.58 -7.23
N THR A 103 -1.34 25.46 -7.11
CA THR A 103 -1.19 26.89 -7.37
C THR A 103 -0.13 27.51 -6.48
N ALA A 104 -0.20 27.29 -5.15
CA ALA A 104 0.77 27.86 -4.22
C ALA A 104 2.23 27.39 -4.49
N MET A 105 2.40 26.14 -4.93
CA MET A 105 3.72 25.64 -5.33
C MET A 105 4.24 26.28 -6.62
N GLU A 106 3.35 26.56 -7.58
CA GLU A 106 3.71 27.11 -8.88
C GLU A 106 3.89 28.64 -8.86
N THR A 107 3.03 29.37 -8.15
CA THR A 107 2.99 30.85 -8.15
C THR A 107 3.73 31.46 -6.97
N ASP A 108 3.57 30.87 -5.78
CA ASP A 108 4.07 31.44 -4.53
C ASP A 108 5.41 30.81 -4.10
N PHE A 109 5.92 29.86 -4.90
CA PHE A 109 7.13 29.09 -4.65
C PHE A 109 7.14 28.38 -3.30
N PHE A 110 5.95 28.02 -2.79
CA PHE A 110 5.83 27.27 -1.54
C PHE A 110 6.38 25.85 -1.71
N SER A 111 6.98 25.33 -0.65
CA SER A 111 7.19 23.89 -0.53
C SER A 111 5.83 23.18 -0.39
N PHE A 112 5.78 21.90 -0.72
CA PHE A 112 4.56 21.10 -0.58
C PHE A 112 3.95 21.20 0.84
N ASP A 113 4.76 20.99 1.88
CA ASP A 113 4.30 21.13 3.28
C ASP A 113 3.87 22.56 3.66
N GLN A 114 4.46 23.61 3.06
CA GLN A 114 4.02 25.00 3.28
C GLN A 114 2.64 25.24 2.70
N ALA A 115 2.41 24.77 1.46
CA ALA A 115 1.13 24.86 0.78
C ALA A 115 0.03 24.08 1.53
N ILE A 116 0.33 22.87 2.03
CA ILE A 116 -0.59 22.13 2.91
C ILE A 116 -0.90 22.92 4.17
N SER A 117 0.13 23.49 4.80
CA SER A 117 -0.05 24.21 6.06
C SER A 117 -0.96 25.42 5.90
N GLU A 118 -0.80 26.16 4.80
CA GLU A 118 -1.64 27.30 4.46
C GLU A 118 -3.09 26.88 4.19
N PHE A 119 -3.28 25.84 3.36
CA PHE A 119 -4.61 25.30 3.05
C PHE A 119 -5.37 24.86 4.31
N LEU A 120 -4.74 24.03 5.16
CA LEU A 120 -5.37 23.50 6.36
C LEU A 120 -5.69 24.59 7.39
N GLN A 121 -4.85 25.63 7.50
CA GLN A 121 -5.11 26.79 8.34
C GLN A 121 -6.31 27.60 7.81
N ASN A 122 -6.34 27.89 6.51
CA ASN A 122 -7.43 28.66 5.91
C ASN A 122 -8.79 27.94 5.97
N LYS A 123 -8.76 26.61 5.97
CA LYS A 123 -9.94 25.77 6.20
C LYS A 123 -10.33 25.58 7.67
N ASN A 124 -9.59 26.17 8.61
CA ASN A 124 -9.74 25.95 10.05
C ASN A 124 -9.67 24.47 10.46
N LEU A 125 -8.93 23.65 9.69
CA LEU A 125 -8.75 22.22 9.96
C LEU A 125 -7.57 21.96 10.89
N ALA A 126 -6.63 22.90 11.02
CA ALA A 126 -5.48 22.80 11.90
C ALA A 126 -4.94 24.18 12.26
N THR A 127 -4.27 24.29 13.40
CA THR A 127 -3.52 25.52 13.74
C THR A 127 -2.10 25.48 13.16
N LYS A 128 -1.51 26.66 12.94
CA LYS A 128 -0.12 26.78 12.47
C LYS A 128 0.87 26.07 13.39
N ASP A 129 0.70 26.24 14.71
CA ASP A 129 1.59 25.66 15.70
C ASP A 129 1.44 24.13 15.75
N GLU A 130 0.22 23.61 15.68
CA GLU A 130 -0.04 22.17 15.60
C GLU A 130 0.66 21.53 14.38
N LEU A 131 0.47 22.09 13.19
CA LEU A 131 1.11 21.58 11.97
C LEU A 131 2.63 21.68 12.03
N LYS A 132 3.16 22.76 12.60
CA LYS A 132 4.60 22.91 12.84
C LYS A 132 5.12 21.83 13.77
N GLN A 133 4.41 21.49 14.85
CA GLN A 133 4.80 20.41 15.75
C GLN A 133 4.73 19.03 15.08
N ILE A 134 3.67 18.75 14.31
CA ILE A 134 3.53 17.50 13.56
C ILE A 134 4.68 17.35 12.55
N LYS A 135 4.95 18.41 11.77
CA LYS A 135 6.06 18.45 10.82
C LYS A 135 7.39 18.18 11.52
N LEU A 136 7.73 18.93 12.56
CA LEU A 136 8.98 18.76 13.32
C LEU A 136 9.11 17.35 13.89
N LYS A 137 8.01 16.77 14.38
CA LYS A 137 7.99 15.39 14.89
C LYS A 137 8.25 14.38 13.78
N ASN A 138 7.66 14.55 12.61
CA ASN A 138 7.84 13.64 11.47
C ASN A 138 9.26 13.75 10.90
N GLU A 139 9.76 14.97 10.67
CA GLU A 139 11.14 15.24 10.22
C GLU A 139 12.15 14.64 11.21
N LYS A 140 11.98 14.92 12.50
CA LYS A 140 12.85 14.36 13.55
C LYS A 140 12.78 12.83 13.57
N SER A 141 11.60 12.24 13.45
CA SER A 141 11.46 10.78 13.43
C SER A 141 12.19 10.15 12.24
N ILE A 142 12.19 10.80 11.07
CA ILE A 142 12.95 10.34 9.90
C ILE A 142 14.44 10.51 10.17
N ASP A 143 14.88 11.70 10.58
CA ASP A 143 16.30 12.02 10.78
C ASP A 143 16.94 11.17 11.89
N ASP A 144 16.22 10.92 13.00
CA ASP A 144 16.67 10.05 14.08
C ASP A 144 16.85 8.61 13.56
N ALA A 145 15.87 8.07 12.83
CA ALA A 145 15.93 6.72 12.24
C ALA A 145 17.06 6.58 11.20
N LEU A 146 17.24 7.59 10.35
CA LEU A 146 18.30 7.63 9.36
C LEU A 146 19.69 7.72 10.02
N SER A 147 19.82 8.55 11.06
CA SER A 147 21.06 8.68 11.84
C SER A 147 21.40 7.37 12.54
N GLU A 148 20.41 6.69 13.11
CA GLU A 148 20.58 5.39 13.73
C GLU A 148 20.99 4.32 12.71
N LEU A 149 20.32 4.24 11.56
CA LEU A 149 20.69 3.33 10.47
C LEU A 149 22.11 3.60 9.95
N GLN A 150 22.50 4.87 9.75
CA GLN A 150 23.85 5.22 9.29
C GLN A 150 24.92 4.94 10.34
N SER A 151 24.61 5.16 11.62
CA SER A 151 25.56 4.89 12.72
C SER A 151 25.91 3.39 12.80
N ARG A 152 24.93 2.53 12.54
CA ARG A 152 25.08 1.07 12.54
C ARG A 152 25.61 0.56 11.21
N ASN A 153 25.31 1.26 10.11
CA ASN A 153 25.67 0.87 8.75
C ASN A 153 26.25 2.06 7.96
N PRO A 154 27.53 2.43 8.17
CA PRO A 154 28.12 3.64 7.58
C PRO A 154 28.22 3.64 6.05
N THR A 155 28.07 2.49 5.40
CA THR A 155 28.10 2.34 3.93
C THR A 155 26.75 2.55 3.28
N ALA A 156 25.65 2.61 4.04
CA ALA A 156 24.33 2.86 3.51
C ALA A 156 24.21 4.32 3.01
N LYS A 157 23.77 4.49 1.77
CA LYS A 157 23.56 5.79 1.15
C LYS A 157 22.13 6.27 1.40
N ILE A 158 22.01 7.54 1.77
CA ILE A 158 20.72 8.20 1.95
C ILE A 158 20.50 9.16 0.79
N TYR A 159 19.35 9.02 0.16
CA TYR A 159 18.86 9.90 -0.87
C TYR A 159 17.63 10.64 -0.38
N ARG A 160 17.68 11.97 -0.41
CA ARG A 160 16.53 12.81 -0.17
C ARG A 160 15.86 13.08 -1.52
N LEU A 161 14.70 12.48 -1.72
CA LEU A 161 13.78 12.81 -2.80
C LEU A 161 13.44 14.29 -2.67
N ASN A 162 13.78 15.04 -3.70
CA ASN A 162 13.24 16.36 -3.92
C ASN A 162 12.50 16.28 -5.25
N LEU A 163 11.31 16.88 -5.33
CA LEU A 163 10.52 16.97 -6.56
C LEU A 163 11.33 17.50 -7.76
N ARG A 164 12.37 18.32 -7.49
CA ARG A 164 13.33 18.82 -8.51
C ARG A 164 14.41 17.84 -8.93
N ASN A 165 14.65 16.76 -8.19
CA ASN A 165 15.61 15.70 -8.53
C ASN A 165 14.93 14.53 -9.23
N LEU A 166 13.63 14.30 -9.03
CA LEU A 166 12.88 13.26 -9.75
C LEU A 166 12.94 13.47 -11.27
N SER A 167 12.98 14.73 -11.70
CA SER A 167 13.15 15.11 -13.11
C SER A 167 14.54 14.86 -13.69
N GLN A 168 15.57 14.73 -12.85
CA GLN A 168 16.96 14.47 -13.27
C GLN A 168 17.24 12.97 -13.47
N LEU A 169 16.31 12.09 -13.08
CA LEU A 169 16.44 10.63 -13.11
C LEU A 169 15.89 10.00 -14.41
N LEU A 170 15.74 10.77 -15.50
CA LEU A 170 14.98 10.32 -16.67
C LEU A 170 15.71 10.43 -18.03
N PRO A 171 15.50 9.43 -18.92
CA PRO A 171 15.90 9.46 -20.32
C PRO A 171 14.88 10.18 -21.23
N ASP A 172 15.33 10.60 -22.41
CA ASP A 172 14.50 11.20 -23.47
C ASP A 172 13.37 10.24 -23.91
N ILE A 173 12.13 10.55 -23.54
CA ILE A 173 10.93 9.85 -24.04
C ILE A 173 10.54 10.45 -25.39
N SER A 174 10.35 9.61 -26.42
CA SER A 174 10.01 10.05 -27.78
C SER A 174 8.65 10.80 -27.82
N PRO A 175 8.53 11.95 -28.52
CA PRO A 175 7.30 12.76 -28.56
C PRO A 175 6.10 12.14 -29.31
N GLU A 176 6.25 10.96 -29.92
CA GLU A 176 5.47 10.57 -31.10
C GLU A 176 4.05 10.00 -30.85
N THR A 177 3.38 10.31 -29.75
CA THR A 177 1.94 9.93 -29.61
C THR A 177 1.07 10.89 -28.80
N VAL A 178 1.54 12.12 -28.56
CA VAL A 178 0.93 13.02 -27.56
C VAL A 178 -0.13 13.97 -28.15
N PHE A 179 -0.19 14.19 -29.46
CA PHE A 179 -0.98 15.28 -30.04
C PHE A 179 -2.51 15.15 -29.88
N ASP A 180 -3.05 13.93 -29.81
CA ASP A 180 -4.51 13.71 -29.66
C ASP A 180 -4.95 13.42 -28.21
N LEU A 181 -4.07 13.63 -27.23
CA LEU A 181 -4.36 13.39 -25.80
C LEU A 181 -4.21 14.65 -24.92
N VAL A 182 -3.88 15.79 -25.52
CA VAL A 182 -3.88 17.09 -24.85
C VAL A 182 -5.33 17.59 -24.79
N PRO A 183 -5.85 18.02 -23.62
CA PRO A 183 -7.15 18.69 -23.57
C PRO A 183 -7.12 19.95 -24.46
N ASP A 184 -8.26 20.33 -25.06
CA ASP A 184 -8.46 21.49 -25.94
C ASP A 184 -8.12 22.88 -25.33
N THR A 185 -7.42 22.93 -24.21
CA THR A 185 -6.91 24.14 -23.58
C THR A 185 -5.42 23.98 -23.28
N ASP A 186 -4.63 24.78 -24.00
CA ASP A 186 -3.20 25.05 -23.88
C ASP A 186 -2.24 24.00 -24.46
N SER A 187 -1.89 24.25 -25.72
CA SER A 187 -0.77 23.70 -26.48
C SER A 187 0.60 24.13 -25.92
N ILE A 188 0.85 23.89 -24.63
CA ILE A 188 2.17 24.10 -24.02
C ILE A 188 2.81 22.73 -23.89
N GLN A 189 3.92 22.52 -24.61
CA GLN A 189 4.83 21.41 -24.34
C GLN A 189 5.30 21.53 -22.89
N ILE A 190 4.65 20.78 -21.99
CA ILE A 190 5.10 20.65 -20.60
C ILE A 190 6.43 19.88 -20.67
N PRO A 191 7.56 20.48 -20.26
CA PRO A 191 8.84 19.80 -20.29
C PRO A 191 8.80 18.55 -19.38
N PRO A 192 9.57 17.49 -19.70
CA PRO A 192 9.49 16.20 -19.02
C PRO A 192 9.51 16.37 -17.50
N ASP A 193 10.46 17.16 -16.98
CA ASP A 193 10.66 17.50 -15.57
C ASP A 193 9.41 17.95 -14.78
N LYS A 194 8.41 18.52 -15.46
CA LYS A 194 7.14 18.94 -14.85
C LYS A 194 6.08 17.84 -14.81
N LYS A 195 6.16 16.79 -15.62
CA LYS A 195 5.14 15.74 -15.73
C LYS A 195 5.23 14.70 -14.61
N GLU A 196 6.42 14.29 -14.20
CA GLU A 196 6.57 13.22 -13.21
C GLU A 196 6.47 13.75 -11.77
N SER A 197 6.91 14.99 -11.55
CA SER A 197 6.55 15.74 -10.35
C SER A 197 5.03 15.91 -10.27
N GLU A 198 4.33 16.10 -11.39
CA GLU A 198 2.86 16.15 -11.42
C GLU A 198 2.21 14.82 -11.01
N TRP A 199 2.67 13.65 -11.47
CA TRP A 199 2.08 12.36 -11.05
C TRP A 199 2.24 12.12 -9.56
N TYR A 200 3.46 12.30 -9.06
CA TYR A 200 3.77 12.11 -7.65
C TYR A 200 2.95 13.08 -6.77
N ILE A 201 2.89 14.37 -7.13
CA ILE A 201 2.08 15.35 -6.41
C ILE A 201 0.58 15.08 -6.53
N LYS A 202 0.10 14.58 -7.68
CA LYS A 202 -1.31 14.16 -7.85
C LYS A 202 -1.63 13.00 -6.90
N GLU A 203 -0.75 12.01 -6.78
CA GLU A 203 -0.94 10.92 -5.84
C GLU A 203 -0.92 11.38 -4.38
N LEU A 204 -0.03 12.29 -4.01
CA LEU A 204 0.05 12.83 -2.65
C LEU A 204 -1.13 13.75 -2.28
N ALA A 205 -1.37 14.81 -3.05
CA ALA A 205 -2.32 15.87 -2.68
C ALA A 205 -3.76 15.60 -3.17
N LEU A 206 -3.93 15.06 -4.39
CA LEU A 206 -5.28 14.81 -4.93
C LEU A 206 -5.89 13.52 -4.37
N ARG A 207 -5.09 12.45 -4.25
CA ARG A 207 -5.58 11.12 -3.83
C ARG A 207 -5.22 10.73 -2.40
N GLY A 208 -4.17 11.32 -1.83
CA GLY A 208 -3.62 10.84 -0.55
C GLY A 208 -3.10 9.40 -0.66
N ASN A 209 -2.60 8.98 -1.82
CA ASN A 209 -2.14 7.62 -2.09
C ASN A 209 -0.62 7.49 -2.00
N LEU A 210 -0.12 7.31 -0.78
CA LEU A 210 1.32 7.14 -0.54
C LEU A 210 1.91 5.88 -1.19
N ALA A 211 1.09 4.85 -1.38
CA ALA A 211 1.56 3.62 -2.00
C ALA A 211 1.76 3.79 -3.52
N ALA A 212 0.81 4.42 -4.22
CA ALA A 212 1.00 4.76 -5.62
C ALA A 212 2.17 5.75 -5.81
N ALA A 213 2.32 6.72 -4.91
CA ALA A 213 3.48 7.63 -4.91
C ALA A 213 4.81 6.87 -4.75
N SER A 214 4.87 5.88 -3.85
CA SER A 214 6.03 5.00 -3.67
C SER A 214 6.31 4.14 -4.91
N ASP A 215 5.26 3.61 -5.55
CA ASP A 215 5.39 2.83 -6.79
C ASP A 215 5.93 3.69 -7.96
N ILE A 216 5.50 4.95 -8.09
CA ILE A 216 6.07 5.89 -9.05
C ILE A 216 7.56 6.09 -8.78
N CYS A 217 7.94 6.34 -7.53
CA CYS A 217 9.35 6.47 -7.15
C CYS A 217 10.15 5.21 -7.49
N ARG A 218 9.59 4.01 -7.28
CA ARG A 218 10.24 2.74 -7.62
C ARG A 218 10.59 2.66 -9.10
N LEU A 219 9.65 3.00 -9.98
CA LEU A 219 9.89 2.99 -11.42
C LEU A 219 11.02 3.95 -11.80
N LEU A 220 11.01 5.17 -11.26
CA LEU A 220 12.03 6.18 -11.52
C LEU A 220 13.42 5.77 -11.00
N ILE A 221 13.48 5.21 -9.80
CA ILE A 221 14.73 4.73 -9.19
C ILE A 221 15.30 3.56 -10.00
N LEU A 222 14.48 2.56 -10.33
CA LEU A 222 14.93 1.38 -11.09
C LEU A 222 15.35 1.75 -12.51
N GLN A 223 14.68 2.73 -13.13
CA GLN A 223 15.04 3.27 -14.44
C GLN A 223 16.47 3.84 -14.42
N GLU A 224 16.80 4.66 -13.42
CA GLU A 224 18.08 5.36 -13.35
C GLU A 224 19.21 4.51 -12.77
N TYR A 225 18.93 3.70 -11.75
CA TYR A 225 19.96 3.02 -10.97
C TYR A 225 20.02 1.52 -11.20
N GLY A 226 18.97 0.90 -11.75
CA GLY A 226 18.81 -0.55 -11.75
C GLY A 226 18.74 -1.13 -10.33
N GLY A 227 19.09 -2.40 -10.17
CA GLY A 227 19.13 -3.06 -8.87
C GLY A 227 17.80 -3.72 -8.51
N ILE A 228 17.60 -3.92 -7.20
CA ILE A 228 16.36 -4.43 -6.62
C ILE A 228 15.74 -3.38 -5.70
N CYS A 229 14.46 -3.13 -5.85
CA CYS A 229 13.69 -2.29 -4.95
C CYS A 229 12.74 -3.15 -4.12
N PHE A 230 12.83 -2.98 -2.80
CA PHE A 230 11.97 -3.64 -1.83
C PHE A 230 11.03 -2.64 -1.16
N HIS A 231 9.84 -3.12 -0.85
CA HIS A 231 9.07 -2.55 0.24
C HIS A 231 9.80 -2.78 1.56
N THR A 232 9.62 -1.86 2.50
CA THR A 232 10.24 -1.89 3.82
C THR A 232 9.66 -2.95 4.76
N ASP A 233 8.65 -3.68 4.30
CA ASP A 233 7.98 -4.76 5.03
C ASP A 233 8.49 -6.16 4.61
N LEU A 234 9.52 -6.25 3.78
CA LEU A 234 10.11 -7.53 3.35
C LEU A 234 11.38 -7.87 4.13
N LEU A 235 11.58 -9.17 4.36
CA LEU A 235 12.77 -9.72 5.01
C LEU A 235 13.57 -10.60 4.05
N PRO A 236 14.87 -10.81 4.30
CA PRO A 236 15.58 -11.94 3.71
C PRO A 236 14.91 -13.27 4.07
N ALA A 237 14.93 -14.25 3.17
CA ALA A 237 14.42 -15.59 3.46
C ALA A 237 15.23 -16.27 4.57
N ILE A 238 14.56 -17.04 5.43
CA ILE A 238 15.27 -17.86 6.41
C ILE A 238 16.07 -18.97 5.71
N ASN A 239 17.14 -19.40 6.36
CA ASN A 239 17.88 -20.57 5.94
C ASN A 239 17.08 -21.83 6.24
N THR A 240 16.20 -22.21 5.31
CA THR A 240 15.28 -23.35 5.43
C THR A 240 15.99 -24.66 5.76
N THR A 241 17.26 -24.83 5.39
CA THR A 241 18.05 -26.01 5.77
C THR A 241 18.24 -26.12 7.28
N LEU A 242 18.47 -25.00 7.98
CA LEU A 242 18.62 -24.98 9.44
C LEU A 242 17.33 -25.36 10.17
N PHE A 243 16.19 -25.09 9.56
CA PHE A 243 14.87 -25.22 10.18
C PHE A 243 13.99 -26.29 9.55
N SER A 244 14.57 -27.14 8.69
CA SER A 244 13.81 -28.12 7.89
C SER A 244 12.92 -29.04 8.73
N GLU A 245 13.36 -29.42 9.93
CA GLU A 245 12.59 -30.25 10.89
C GLU A 245 11.37 -29.53 11.50
N PHE A 246 11.26 -28.22 11.31
CA PHE A 246 10.21 -27.36 11.89
C PHE A 246 9.32 -26.72 10.81
N ILE A 247 9.59 -26.98 9.53
CA ILE A 247 8.81 -26.47 8.40
C ILE A 247 7.88 -27.59 7.94
N ASP A 248 6.62 -27.47 8.33
CA ASP A 248 5.56 -28.40 7.93
C ASP A 248 4.97 -27.93 6.62
N SER A 249 4.99 -28.77 5.59
CA SER A 249 4.28 -28.53 4.34
C SER A 249 2.94 -29.25 4.33
N THR A 250 1.92 -28.59 3.81
CA THR A 250 0.59 -29.17 3.58
C THR A 250 0.21 -29.07 2.10
N ALA A 251 -0.92 -29.65 1.71
CA ALA A 251 -1.42 -29.49 0.34
C ALA A 251 -1.79 -28.03 0.04
N GLU A 252 -2.26 -27.30 1.06
CA GLU A 252 -2.65 -25.89 1.00
C GLU A 252 -1.48 -24.91 1.23
N ASP A 253 -0.41 -25.36 1.90
CA ASP A 253 0.83 -24.61 2.14
C ASP A 253 2.06 -25.48 1.80
N PRO A 254 2.36 -25.70 0.50
CA PRO A 254 3.43 -26.61 0.08
C PRO A 254 4.83 -26.17 0.52
N GLU A 255 5.03 -24.88 0.76
CA GLU A 255 6.31 -24.30 1.18
C GLU A 255 6.42 -24.15 2.71
N GLY A 256 5.36 -24.46 3.46
CA GLY A 256 5.31 -24.30 4.91
C GLY A 256 5.49 -22.85 5.36
N ALA A 257 4.97 -21.90 4.60
CA ALA A 257 5.12 -20.47 4.79
C ALA A 257 4.65 -20.02 6.19
N GLU A 258 3.63 -20.66 6.74
CA GLU A 258 3.13 -20.36 8.09
C GLU A 258 4.11 -20.83 9.20
N SER A 259 4.75 -22.00 9.03
CA SER A 259 5.80 -22.44 9.95
C SER A 259 7.03 -21.53 9.86
N GLN A 260 7.42 -21.14 8.64
CA GLN A 260 8.50 -20.17 8.41
C GLN A 260 8.20 -18.83 9.12
N ARG A 261 6.97 -18.32 9.03
CA ARG A 261 6.54 -17.10 9.73
C ARG A 261 6.71 -17.19 11.25
N ARG A 262 6.30 -18.30 11.87
CA ARG A 262 6.48 -18.51 13.32
C ARG A 262 7.95 -18.53 13.71
N ILE A 263 8.79 -19.18 12.90
CA ILE A 263 10.24 -19.23 13.12
C ILE A 263 10.85 -17.83 13.02
N VAL A 264 10.50 -17.05 11.99
CA VAL A 264 10.94 -15.66 11.83
C VAL A 264 10.59 -14.82 13.04
N ASN A 265 9.35 -14.91 13.54
CA ASN A 265 8.94 -14.17 14.73
C ASN A 265 9.80 -14.52 15.96
N ILE A 266 10.06 -15.81 16.20
CA ILE A 266 10.94 -16.25 17.29
C ILE A 266 12.36 -15.69 17.13
N ILE A 267 12.91 -15.69 15.91
CA ILE A 267 14.23 -15.12 15.60
C ILE A 267 14.26 -13.63 15.95
N LEU A 268 13.26 -12.88 15.49
CA LEU A 268 13.17 -11.44 15.74
C LEU A 268 13.02 -11.14 17.23
N ASP A 269 12.17 -11.88 17.96
CA ASP A 269 11.96 -11.68 19.39
C ASP A 269 13.20 -12.03 20.24
N GLN A 270 13.96 -13.04 19.85
CA GLN A 270 15.26 -13.33 20.47
C GLN A 270 16.26 -12.20 20.25
N GLN A 271 16.28 -11.61 19.05
CA GLN A 271 17.14 -10.47 18.76
C GLN A 271 16.73 -9.22 19.57
N LYS A 272 15.44 -9.05 19.88
CA LYS A 272 14.92 -8.05 20.84
C LYS A 272 15.46 -8.27 22.27
N GLN A 273 15.40 -9.50 22.78
CA GLN A 273 15.79 -9.79 24.17
C GLN A 273 17.30 -9.67 24.45
N THR A 274 18.16 -9.77 23.43
CA THR A 274 19.63 -9.69 23.59
C THR A 274 20.19 -8.26 23.59
N GLY A 275 19.34 -7.24 23.68
CA GLY A 275 19.74 -5.83 23.70
C GLY A 275 20.27 -5.31 22.37
N ARG A 276 20.07 -6.06 21.28
CA ARG A 276 20.38 -5.64 19.90
C ARG A 276 19.19 -5.03 19.18
N VAL A 277 17.99 -5.09 19.77
CA VAL A 277 16.75 -4.59 19.17
C VAL A 277 15.77 -4.15 20.29
N PRO A 278 15.10 -3.00 20.21
CA PRO A 278 14.07 -2.61 21.18
C PRO A 278 12.71 -3.33 20.96
N VAL A 279 11.89 -3.27 22.01
CA VAL A 279 10.65 -4.06 22.19
C VAL A 279 9.52 -3.46 21.34
N ALA A 280 9.04 -4.21 20.34
CA ALA A 280 7.76 -3.91 19.69
C ALA A 280 6.61 -4.18 20.68
N SER A 281 5.58 -3.33 20.63
CA SER A 281 4.39 -3.46 21.49
C SER A 281 3.65 -4.77 21.18
N GLU A 282 3.19 -5.48 22.23
CA GLU A 282 2.41 -6.72 22.12
C GLU A 282 1.31 -6.61 21.07
N VAL A 283 1.36 -7.48 20.06
CA VAL A 283 0.34 -7.54 19.01
C VAL A 283 -0.90 -8.24 19.56
N GLU A 284 -2.06 -7.60 19.48
CA GLU A 284 -3.35 -8.28 19.66
C GLU A 284 -3.46 -9.41 18.63
N GLY A 285 -3.34 -10.65 19.10
CA GLY A 285 -3.31 -11.84 18.25
C GLY A 285 -2.04 -12.68 18.35
N GLU A 286 -1.24 -12.55 19.42
CA GLU A 286 -0.22 -13.56 19.78
C GLU A 286 -0.83 -14.96 19.66
N GLN A 287 -0.52 -15.64 18.55
CA GLN A 287 -0.80 -17.06 18.44
C GLN A 287 0.00 -17.72 19.54
N PHE A 288 -0.68 -18.45 20.41
CA PHE A 288 -0.02 -19.27 21.41
C PHE A 288 0.96 -20.21 20.71
N VAL A 289 2.26 -19.89 20.80
CA VAL A 289 3.32 -20.77 20.32
C VAL A 289 3.71 -21.67 21.47
N GLU A 290 3.65 -22.98 21.25
CA GLU A 290 3.96 -23.96 22.28
C GLU A 290 5.39 -23.73 22.84
N PRO A 291 5.57 -23.62 24.17
CA PRO A 291 6.88 -23.33 24.77
C PRO A 291 7.99 -24.30 24.36
N LEU A 292 7.65 -25.56 24.11
CA LEU A 292 8.59 -26.59 23.65
C LEU A 292 9.11 -26.28 22.24
N PHE A 293 8.24 -25.81 21.33
CA PHE A 293 8.62 -25.40 19.98
C PHE A 293 9.60 -24.21 20.04
N VAL A 294 9.28 -23.20 20.85
CA VAL A 294 10.15 -22.03 21.05
C VAL A 294 11.54 -22.47 21.52
N ASN A 295 11.63 -23.33 22.54
CA ASN A 295 12.92 -23.79 23.06
C ASN A 295 13.74 -24.55 22.01
N LYS A 296 13.12 -25.42 21.20
CA LYS A 296 13.81 -26.13 20.12
C LYS A 296 14.37 -25.18 19.07
N ILE A 297 13.62 -24.14 18.70
CA ILE A 297 14.13 -23.10 17.79
C ILE A 297 15.31 -22.36 18.42
N LYS A 298 15.24 -21.97 19.70
CA LYS A 298 16.36 -21.33 20.42
C LYS A 298 17.63 -22.19 20.41
N ASP A 299 17.50 -23.52 20.54
CA ASP A 299 18.64 -24.43 20.44
C ASP A 299 19.26 -24.42 19.03
N VAL A 300 18.45 -24.33 17.97
CA VAL A 300 18.95 -24.15 16.59
C VAL A 300 19.70 -22.83 16.46
N LEU A 301 19.18 -21.74 17.02
CA LEU A 301 19.81 -20.42 16.96
C LEU A 301 21.16 -20.40 17.68
N ALA A 302 21.26 -21.04 18.85
CA ALA A 302 22.52 -21.18 19.58
C ALA A 302 23.57 -21.94 18.76
N ARG A 303 23.20 -23.09 18.18
CA ARG A 303 24.09 -23.87 17.32
C ARG A 303 24.53 -23.11 16.07
N ALA A 304 23.60 -22.44 15.39
CA ALA A 304 23.90 -21.64 14.21
C ALA A 304 24.87 -20.50 14.55
N HIS A 305 24.72 -19.88 15.72
CA HIS A 305 25.66 -18.87 16.21
C HIS A 305 27.05 -19.43 16.48
N GLU A 306 27.16 -20.55 17.21
CA GLU A 306 28.43 -21.23 17.50
C GLU A 306 29.18 -21.66 16.23
N GLN A 307 28.44 -22.10 15.21
CA GLN A 307 29.00 -22.58 13.94
C GLN A 307 29.14 -21.48 12.88
N ASN A 308 28.80 -20.23 13.22
CA ASN A 308 28.79 -19.09 12.31
C ASN A 308 27.98 -19.34 11.02
N ILE A 309 26.84 -20.02 11.13
CA ILE A 309 25.94 -20.28 10.02
C ILE A 309 24.89 -19.15 9.96
N PRO A 310 24.69 -18.50 8.80
CA PRO A 310 23.72 -17.43 8.68
C PRO A 310 22.28 -17.96 8.81
N LEU A 311 21.49 -17.27 9.65
CA LEU A 311 20.07 -17.56 9.87
C LEU A 311 19.19 -17.21 8.67
N PHE A 312 19.65 -16.25 7.86
CA PHE A 312 18.96 -15.75 6.67
C PHE A 312 19.85 -15.90 5.44
N LYS A 313 19.23 -16.09 4.28
CA LYS A 313 19.88 -16.22 2.98
C LYS A 313 20.22 -14.84 2.40
N SER A 314 21.37 -14.75 1.71
CA SER A 314 21.70 -13.63 0.83
C SER A 314 20.90 -13.70 -0.46
N LEU A 315 20.76 -12.58 -1.17
CA LEU A 315 20.15 -12.54 -2.50
C LEU A 315 20.96 -13.32 -3.54
N ASN A 316 22.27 -13.45 -3.32
CA ASN A 316 23.24 -13.89 -4.32
C ASN A 316 23.22 -12.97 -5.55
N GLU A 317 23.87 -13.37 -6.64
CA GLU A 317 23.81 -12.60 -7.88
C GLU A 317 22.41 -12.66 -8.48
N LEU A 318 21.76 -11.49 -8.56
CA LEU A 318 20.46 -11.35 -9.23
C LEU A 318 20.66 -11.26 -10.74
N LYS A 319 19.82 -11.99 -11.46
CA LYS A 319 19.78 -11.96 -12.92
C LYS A 319 18.35 -11.79 -13.41
N VAL A 320 18.21 -11.13 -14.55
CA VAL A 320 16.94 -10.89 -15.22
C VAL A 320 16.98 -11.40 -16.65
N ASP A 321 15.80 -11.58 -17.23
CA ASP A 321 15.64 -11.86 -18.64
C ASP A 321 16.34 -10.77 -19.49
N PRO A 322 17.12 -11.13 -20.53
CA PRO A 322 17.88 -10.17 -21.33
C PRO A 322 17.00 -9.23 -22.16
N TYR A 323 15.76 -9.62 -22.46
CA TYR A 323 14.85 -8.84 -23.29
C TYR A 323 14.04 -7.85 -22.45
N PHE A 324 13.39 -8.31 -21.38
CA PHE A 324 12.61 -7.42 -20.50
C PHE A 324 13.51 -6.62 -19.56
N GLN A 325 14.63 -7.22 -19.15
CA GLN A 325 15.59 -6.65 -18.21
C GLN A 325 14.95 -6.27 -16.86
N CYS A 326 13.83 -6.91 -16.50
CA CYS A 326 13.04 -6.64 -15.31
C CYS A 326 12.29 -7.91 -14.89
N GLN A 327 12.11 -8.08 -13.58
CA GLN A 327 11.30 -9.13 -12.99
C GLN A 327 10.68 -8.65 -11.67
N TYR A 328 9.51 -9.17 -11.31
CA TYR A 328 8.70 -8.75 -10.16
C TYR A 328 7.98 -9.95 -9.54
N ASP A 329 7.62 -9.84 -8.27
CA ASP A 329 6.94 -10.91 -7.53
C ASP A 329 5.52 -11.17 -8.06
N THR A 330 5.15 -12.46 -8.18
CA THR A 330 3.84 -12.88 -8.69
C THR A 330 2.80 -12.71 -7.60
N GLY A 331 2.02 -11.63 -7.68
CA GLY A 331 0.93 -11.35 -6.75
C GLY A 331 1.05 -10.02 -6.04
N TYR A 332 2.25 -9.41 -6.00
CA TYR A 332 2.51 -8.04 -5.55
C TYR A 332 3.78 -7.42 -6.17
N ASN A 333 3.77 -6.11 -6.44
CA ASN A 333 4.97 -5.36 -6.85
C ASN A 333 5.89 -4.97 -5.67
N ARG A 334 5.88 -5.77 -4.58
CA ARG A 334 6.61 -5.49 -3.33
C ARG A 334 8.12 -5.69 -3.46
N ALA A 335 8.54 -6.53 -4.39
CA ALA A 335 9.92 -6.74 -4.79
C ALA A 335 10.00 -6.66 -6.31
N VAL A 336 10.87 -5.78 -6.82
CA VAL A 336 11.07 -5.59 -8.25
C VAL A 336 12.56 -5.46 -8.52
N VAL A 337 13.07 -6.28 -9.42
CA VAL A 337 14.47 -6.26 -9.86
C VAL A 337 14.52 -5.83 -11.32
N ALA A 338 15.41 -4.90 -11.66
CA ALA A 338 15.57 -4.44 -13.03
C ALA A 338 17.01 -3.99 -13.29
N LYS A 339 17.45 -4.10 -14.54
CA LYS A 339 18.65 -3.37 -14.96
C LYS A 339 18.34 -1.91 -15.13
N LYS A 340 19.38 -1.09 -14.93
CA LYS A 340 19.37 0.30 -15.40
C LYS A 340 18.93 0.32 -16.86
N ASP A 341 18.06 1.26 -17.21
CA ASP A 341 17.54 1.41 -18.56
C ASP A 341 16.65 0.28 -19.10
N SER A 342 16.12 -0.59 -18.21
CA SER A 342 15.24 -1.70 -18.57
C SER A 342 14.10 -1.29 -19.53
N LEU A 343 13.93 -2.06 -20.60
CA LEU A 343 12.83 -1.88 -21.56
C LEU A 343 11.45 -2.00 -20.89
N CYS A 344 11.29 -2.93 -19.94
CA CYS A 344 10.06 -3.09 -19.19
C CYS A 344 9.73 -1.84 -18.37
N ILE A 345 10.70 -1.30 -17.62
CA ILE A 345 10.49 -0.10 -16.80
C ILE A 345 10.19 1.13 -17.68
N LYS A 346 10.91 1.30 -18.80
CA LYS A 346 10.60 2.35 -19.79
C LYS A 346 9.17 2.25 -20.32
N LYS A 347 8.75 1.03 -20.67
CA LYS A 347 7.39 0.79 -21.17
C LYS A 347 6.32 1.06 -20.11
N MET A 348 6.60 0.74 -18.85
CA MET A 348 5.72 1.09 -17.74
C MET A 348 5.59 2.61 -17.56
N LEU A 349 6.70 3.35 -17.60
CA LEU A 349 6.69 4.81 -17.49
C LEU A 349 5.91 5.46 -18.65
N ASP A 350 6.06 4.96 -19.88
CA ASP A 350 5.27 5.39 -21.04
C ASP A 350 3.77 5.11 -20.85
N ASN A 351 3.42 3.90 -20.42
CA ASN A 351 2.03 3.53 -20.16
C ASN A 351 1.44 4.39 -19.02
N LEU A 352 2.17 4.60 -17.93
CA LEU A 352 1.79 5.47 -16.81
C LEU A 352 1.49 6.91 -17.28
N ASN A 353 2.37 7.48 -18.11
CA ASN A 353 2.16 8.80 -18.70
C ASN A 353 0.87 8.84 -19.52
N LYS A 354 0.66 7.87 -20.41
CA LYS A 354 -0.57 7.77 -21.23
C LYS A 354 -1.81 7.62 -20.35
N GLY A 355 -1.74 6.82 -19.29
CA GLY A 355 -2.80 6.66 -18.30
C GLY A 355 -3.18 7.99 -17.63
N HIS A 356 -2.19 8.76 -17.16
CA HIS A 356 -2.45 10.06 -16.55
C HIS A 356 -2.97 11.11 -17.54
N LEU A 357 -2.54 11.08 -18.80
CA LEU A 357 -3.10 11.92 -19.86
C LEU A 357 -4.59 11.61 -20.10
N LEU A 358 -4.96 10.32 -20.19
CA LEU A 358 -6.35 9.90 -20.28
C LEU A 358 -7.16 10.33 -19.05
N ILE A 359 -6.58 10.22 -17.85
CA ILE A 359 -7.24 10.64 -16.60
C ILE A 359 -7.53 12.16 -16.58
N LYS A 360 -6.62 12.98 -17.13
CA LYS A 360 -6.74 14.45 -17.21
C LYS A 360 -7.68 14.91 -18.34
N HIS A 361 -7.95 14.05 -19.30
CA HIS A 361 -8.69 14.42 -20.50
C HIS A 361 -10.16 14.76 -20.17
N SER A 362 -10.59 15.96 -20.59
CA SER A 362 -11.90 16.52 -20.26
C SER A 362 -13.09 15.70 -20.77
N LEU A 363 -12.93 14.96 -21.87
CA LEU A 363 -13.98 14.05 -22.38
C LEU A 363 -14.41 12.99 -21.35
N TYR A 364 -13.47 12.50 -20.52
CA TYR A 364 -13.75 11.42 -19.57
C TYR A 364 -13.96 11.95 -18.14
N SER A 365 -13.45 13.16 -17.85
CA SER A 365 -13.50 13.81 -16.52
C SER A 365 -13.12 12.86 -15.37
N ILE A 366 -12.16 11.95 -15.57
CA ILE A 366 -11.83 10.88 -14.61
C ILE A 366 -11.19 11.45 -13.35
N ASP A 367 -10.32 12.47 -13.47
CA ASP A 367 -9.79 13.14 -12.30
C ASP A 367 -10.81 14.01 -11.57
N ARG A 368 -11.97 14.26 -12.17
CA ARG A 368 -13.08 15.06 -11.62
C ARG A 368 -12.67 16.46 -11.14
N LEU A 369 -11.64 17.07 -11.73
CA LEU A 369 -11.28 18.46 -11.42
C LEU A 369 -12.24 19.47 -12.05
N THR A 370 -12.89 19.10 -13.16
CA THR A 370 -13.87 19.94 -13.86
C THR A 370 -15.27 19.83 -13.22
N LEU A 371 -16.03 20.95 -13.21
CA LEU A 371 -17.42 21.02 -12.72
C LEU A 371 -18.47 20.31 -13.62
N ILE A 372 -18.03 19.52 -14.59
CA ILE A 372 -18.92 18.74 -15.46
C ILE A 372 -19.51 17.59 -14.65
N GLU A 373 -20.81 17.36 -14.80
CA GLU A 373 -21.49 16.21 -14.20
C GLU A 373 -20.81 14.91 -14.65
N TRP A 374 -20.21 14.19 -13.72
CA TRP A 374 -19.43 13.00 -14.03
C TRP A 374 -20.34 11.82 -14.40
N GLN A 375 -20.26 11.38 -15.65
CA GLN A 375 -21.02 10.25 -16.18
C GLN A 375 -20.12 9.02 -16.38
N PRO A 376 -20.01 8.12 -15.38
CA PRO A 376 -19.07 7.01 -15.41
C PRO A 376 -19.31 6.03 -16.57
N GLU A 377 -20.57 5.78 -16.93
CA GLU A 377 -20.92 4.85 -18.01
C GLU A 377 -20.45 5.37 -19.38
N PHE A 378 -20.67 6.67 -19.64
CA PHE A 378 -20.16 7.33 -20.84
C PHE A 378 -18.63 7.34 -20.85
N ALA A 379 -18.01 7.77 -19.74
CA ALA A 379 -16.56 7.81 -19.61
C ALA A 379 -15.93 6.43 -19.85
N GLN A 380 -16.51 5.36 -19.30
CA GLN A 380 -16.04 4.00 -19.49
C GLN A 380 -16.17 3.55 -20.95
N ALA A 381 -17.31 3.81 -21.60
CA ALA A 381 -17.53 3.43 -23.00
C ALA A 381 -16.56 4.15 -23.95
N ALA A 382 -16.42 5.47 -23.79
CA ALA A 382 -15.52 6.28 -24.59
C ALA A 382 -14.04 5.91 -24.34
N LEU A 383 -13.66 5.71 -23.06
CA LEU A 383 -12.33 5.28 -22.69
C LEU A 383 -12.00 3.89 -23.26
N LYS A 384 -12.94 2.94 -23.22
CA LYS A 384 -12.73 1.59 -23.78
C LYS A 384 -12.38 1.65 -25.27
N GLN A 385 -13.06 2.49 -26.04
CA GLN A 385 -12.72 2.69 -27.45
C GLN A 385 -11.32 3.31 -27.59
N ARG A 386 -11.02 4.35 -26.82
CA ARG A 386 -9.73 5.03 -26.90
C ARG A 386 -8.55 4.14 -26.53
N LEU A 387 -8.71 3.28 -25.53
CA LEU A 387 -7.70 2.32 -25.12
C LEU A 387 -7.39 1.32 -26.25
N MET A 388 -8.40 0.88 -27.00
CA MET A 388 -8.19 0.03 -28.19
C MET A 388 -7.40 0.77 -29.28
N GLU A 389 -7.75 2.02 -29.56
CA GLU A 389 -7.05 2.85 -30.56
C GLU A 389 -5.56 3.04 -30.20
N LEU A 390 -5.28 3.28 -28.92
CA LEU A 390 -3.91 3.46 -28.41
C LEU A 390 -3.18 2.14 -28.14
N SER A 391 -3.83 1.00 -28.38
CA SER A 391 -3.31 -0.33 -28.02
C SER A 391 -2.88 -0.43 -26.55
N LEU A 392 -3.58 0.28 -25.66
CA LEU A 392 -3.37 0.23 -24.21
C LEU A 392 -4.24 -0.85 -23.58
N ARG A 393 -3.69 -1.57 -22.61
CA ARG A 393 -4.33 -2.74 -21.99
C ARG A 393 -5.10 -2.43 -20.71
N PHE A 394 -5.19 -1.16 -20.29
CA PHE A 394 -5.90 -0.78 -19.08
C PHE A 394 -7.36 -1.27 -19.09
N ASP A 395 -7.86 -1.66 -17.92
CA ASP A 395 -9.28 -1.89 -17.73
C ASP A 395 -10.01 -0.54 -17.58
N ALA A 396 -10.77 -0.17 -18.61
CA ALA A 396 -11.55 1.07 -18.61
C ALA A 396 -12.48 1.19 -17.39
N SER A 397 -13.07 0.08 -16.94
CA SER A 397 -14.01 0.06 -15.81
C SER A 397 -13.33 0.33 -14.47
N VAL A 398 -12.05 0.00 -14.37
CA VAL A 398 -11.20 0.25 -13.20
C VAL A 398 -10.60 1.65 -13.28
N LEU A 399 -10.10 2.07 -14.45
CA LEU A 399 -9.43 3.37 -14.61
C LEU A 399 -10.38 4.56 -14.37
N VAL A 400 -11.66 4.46 -14.78
CA VAL A 400 -12.66 5.51 -14.47
C VAL A 400 -12.89 5.69 -12.97
N GLN A 401 -12.52 4.70 -12.15
CA GLN A 401 -12.67 4.72 -10.70
C GLN A 401 -11.43 5.30 -10.00
N TYR A 402 -10.54 5.97 -10.72
CA TYR A 402 -9.27 6.50 -10.20
C TYR A 402 -9.37 7.27 -8.88
N ARG A 403 -10.42 8.07 -8.72
CA ARG A 403 -10.69 8.84 -7.49
C ARG A 403 -11.21 7.98 -6.32
N ASP A 404 -11.72 6.79 -6.59
CA ASP A 404 -12.38 5.93 -5.59
C ASP A 404 -11.41 5.00 -4.85
N ASP A 405 -10.27 4.69 -5.44
CA ASP A 405 -9.32 3.65 -5.00
C ASP A 405 -8.91 3.68 -3.51
N ASN A 406 -8.88 4.87 -2.90
CA ASN A 406 -8.56 5.08 -1.48
C ASN A 406 -9.76 5.53 -0.63
N ILE A 407 -10.94 5.56 -1.24
CA ILE A 407 -12.21 5.97 -0.63
C ILE A 407 -13.14 4.75 -0.47
N ALA A 408 -13.00 3.74 -1.34
CA ALA A 408 -13.78 2.51 -1.32
C ALA A 408 -12.91 1.32 -0.92
N HIS A 409 -13.36 0.48 0.01
CA HIS A 409 -12.85 -0.89 0.09
C HIS A 409 -13.29 -1.63 -1.17
N LYS A 410 -12.41 -1.62 -2.16
CA LYS A 410 -12.42 -2.55 -3.29
C LYS A 410 -11.22 -3.46 -3.06
N GLY A 411 -11.42 -4.76 -3.28
CA GLY A 411 -10.36 -5.76 -3.15
C GLY A 411 -9.10 -5.34 -3.91
N GLN A 412 -7.94 -5.84 -3.49
CA GLN A 412 -6.62 -5.36 -3.93
C GLN A 412 -6.43 -5.35 -5.47
N HIS A 413 -7.16 -6.19 -6.21
CA HIS A 413 -7.04 -6.36 -7.67
C HIS A 413 -8.04 -5.56 -8.52
N ALA A 414 -8.81 -4.65 -7.92
CA ALA A 414 -9.81 -3.82 -8.62
C ALA A 414 -9.57 -2.32 -8.36
N ARG A 415 -8.30 -1.91 -8.28
CA ARG A 415 -7.86 -0.54 -8.01
C ARG A 415 -7.15 0.03 -9.25
N SER A 416 -7.45 1.26 -9.64
CA SER A 416 -6.76 1.96 -10.74
C SER A 416 -5.25 2.11 -10.53
N SER A 417 -4.78 2.20 -9.29
CA SER A 417 -3.34 2.19 -8.99
C SER A 417 -2.67 0.89 -9.43
N ASP A 418 -3.39 -0.24 -9.40
CA ASP A 418 -2.85 -1.51 -9.88
C ASP A 418 -2.68 -1.52 -11.42
N GLU A 419 -3.61 -0.88 -12.13
CA GLU A 419 -3.54 -0.68 -13.59
C GLU A 419 -2.39 0.25 -14.01
N LEU A 420 -2.06 1.26 -13.18
CA LEU A 420 -1.09 2.31 -13.51
C LEU A 420 0.34 1.98 -13.06
N THR A 421 0.50 1.44 -11.84
CA THR A 421 1.82 1.24 -11.22
C THR A 421 1.97 -0.09 -10.46
N GLY A 422 0.87 -0.83 -10.27
CA GLY A 422 0.87 -2.15 -9.65
C GLY A 422 1.19 -3.27 -10.64
N ILE A 423 0.83 -4.49 -10.28
CA ILE A 423 1.24 -5.71 -10.98
C ILE A 423 0.69 -5.72 -12.40
N ARG A 424 -0.56 -5.31 -12.59
CA ARG A 424 -1.18 -5.27 -13.92
C ARG A 424 -0.39 -4.35 -14.85
N ALA A 425 0.15 -3.25 -14.36
CA ALA A 425 1.01 -2.38 -15.16
C ALA A 425 2.28 -3.10 -15.65
N TYR A 426 2.90 -3.94 -14.80
CA TYR A 426 4.03 -4.78 -15.22
C TYR A 426 3.58 -5.84 -16.24
N ASP A 427 2.47 -6.54 -15.98
CA ASP A 427 1.90 -7.54 -16.90
C ASP A 427 1.63 -6.94 -18.28
N TYR A 428 1.06 -5.72 -18.32
CA TYR A 428 0.79 -5.01 -19.57
C TYR A 428 2.06 -4.61 -20.29
N ALA A 429 3.04 -4.03 -19.59
CA ALA A 429 4.31 -3.66 -20.19
C ALA A 429 5.02 -4.86 -20.79
N CYS A 430 5.07 -5.98 -20.06
CA CYS A 430 5.64 -7.22 -20.57
C CYS A 430 4.84 -7.78 -21.74
N ALA A 431 3.51 -7.81 -21.67
CA ALA A 431 2.66 -8.30 -22.76
C ALA A 431 2.79 -7.45 -24.04
N ASP A 432 2.97 -6.14 -23.91
CA ASP A 432 3.22 -5.24 -25.04
C ASP A 432 4.59 -5.50 -25.68
N LEU A 433 5.62 -5.71 -24.86
CA LEU A 433 6.96 -6.06 -25.33
C LEU A 433 6.97 -7.43 -26.02
N TYR A 434 6.30 -8.45 -25.46
CA TYR A 434 6.16 -9.77 -26.10
C TYR A 434 5.52 -9.70 -27.48
N ASN A 435 4.46 -8.89 -27.63
CA ASN A 435 3.78 -8.73 -28.90
C ASN A 435 4.69 -8.13 -30.00
N GLN A 436 5.73 -7.37 -29.64
CA GLN A 436 6.67 -6.79 -30.60
C GLN A 436 7.66 -7.82 -31.17
N VAL A 437 7.85 -8.96 -30.50
CA VAL A 437 8.83 -10.00 -30.90
C VAL A 437 8.20 -11.29 -31.41
N GLU A 438 6.87 -11.32 -31.63
CA GLU A 438 6.14 -12.47 -32.20
C GLU A 438 6.40 -13.83 -31.48
N ILE A 439 6.77 -13.80 -30.19
CA ILE A 439 6.99 -15.02 -29.42
C ILE A 439 5.64 -15.55 -28.91
N GLU A 440 5.27 -16.77 -29.27
CA GLU A 440 4.05 -17.44 -28.78
C GLU A 440 4.01 -17.44 -27.25
N ARG A 441 2.87 -17.02 -26.70
CA ARG A 441 2.60 -16.99 -25.25
C ARG A 441 2.79 -18.37 -24.64
N THR A 442 3.92 -18.60 -24.02
CA THR A 442 4.00 -19.55 -22.90
C THR A 442 4.16 -18.74 -21.63
N LYS A 443 3.10 -18.68 -20.81
CA LYS A 443 3.12 -18.18 -19.40
C LYS A 443 4.34 -18.67 -18.62
N THR A 444 4.92 -19.78 -19.06
CA THR A 444 6.11 -20.46 -18.57
C THR A 444 7.39 -19.61 -18.60
N LEU A 445 7.58 -18.64 -19.52
CA LEU A 445 8.87 -17.92 -19.64
C LEU A 445 9.11 -16.85 -18.56
N MET A 446 8.06 -16.14 -18.12
CA MET A 446 8.17 -15.16 -17.01
C MET A 446 8.12 -15.85 -15.64
N ALA A 447 7.49 -17.02 -15.58
CA ALA A 447 7.20 -17.74 -14.35
C ALA A 447 8.28 -18.75 -13.94
N SER A 448 9.21 -19.13 -14.84
CA SER A 448 10.03 -20.33 -14.59
C SER A 448 11.15 -20.14 -13.56
N GLU A 449 11.59 -18.93 -13.21
CA GLU A 449 12.64 -18.76 -12.19
C GLU A 449 12.45 -17.49 -11.37
N GLN A 450 12.06 -17.62 -10.10
CA GLN A 450 11.82 -16.49 -9.20
C GLN A 450 13.14 -15.99 -8.58
N PRO A 451 13.64 -14.77 -8.92
CA PRO A 451 14.81 -14.17 -8.27
C PRO A 451 14.53 -13.85 -6.79
N PHE A 452 13.27 -13.98 -6.37
CA PHE A 452 12.80 -13.70 -5.02
C PHE A 452 12.76 -14.94 -4.12
N ILE A 453 13.36 -16.06 -4.51
CA ILE A 453 13.46 -17.28 -3.66
C ILE A 453 14.17 -17.00 -2.31
N ASN A 454 14.97 -15.94 -2.24
CA ASN A 454 15.67 -15.49 -1.05
C ASN A 454 15.00 -14.30 -0.35
N VAL A 455 13.72 -14.05 -0.62
CA VAL A 455 12.89 -13.00 0.00
C VAL A 455 11.76 -13.65 0.79
N PHE A 456 11.48 -13.12 1.98
CA PHE A 456 10.39 -13.55 2.84
C PHE A 456 9.26 -12.51 2.87
N PHE A 457 8.06 -12.96 2.48
CA PHE A 457 6.90 -12.11 2.20
C PHE A 457 5.79 -12.20 3.25
N LEU A 458 5.94 -12.94 4.35
CA LEU A 458 4.90 -13.06 5.40
C LEU A 458 5.39 -12.48 6.72
N THR A 459 5.63 -11.18 6.74
CA THR A 459 6.18 -10.46 7.89
C THR A 459 5.08 -9.84 8.78
N GLU A 460 5.45 -9.42 9.98
CA GLU A 460 4.56 -8.68 10.88
C GLU A 460 4.18 -7.30 10.32
N GLU A 461 5.13 -6.59 9.70
CA GLU A 461 4.91 -5.28 9.09
C GLU A 461 3.91 -5.31 7.94
N ILE A 462 3.73 -6.45 7.25
CA ILE A 462 2.66 -6.59 6.26
C ILE A 462 1.27 -6.41 6.86
N TYR A 463 1.08 -6.68 8.15
CA TYR A 463 -0.19 -6.44 8.81
C TYR A 463 -0.27 -5.03 9.42
N GLN A 464 0.87 -4.43 9.78
CA GLN A 464 0.95 -3.18 10.56
C GLN A 464 1.27 -1.92 9.75
N SER A 465 1.89 -2.06 8.57
CA SER A 465 2.42 -0.94 7.78
C SER A 465 1.32 0.03 7.34
N ARG A 466 1.62 1.33 7.41
CA ARG A 466 0.74 2.40 6.89
C ARG A 466 0.79 2.52 5.36
N LEU A 467 1.82 1.94 4.72
CA LEU A 467 1.98 1.93 3.27
C LEU A 467 1.45 0.65 2.63
N SER A 468 1.41 -0.46 3.38
CA SER A 468 1.16 -1.81 2.84
C SER A 468 0.29 -2.74 3.70
N GLY A 469 -0.05 -2.38 4.94
CA GLY A 469 -0.81 -3.24 5.87
C GLY A 469 -2.28 -2.87 6.09
N VAL A 470 -2.92 -3.48 7.10
CA VAL A 470 -4.36 -3.28 7.38
C VAL A 470 -4.66 -1.83 7.77
N MET A 471 -3.65 -1.06 8.19
CA MET A 471 -3.72 0.40 8.41
C MET A 471 -3.70 1.24 7.12
N ARG A 472 -3.35 0.68 5.95
CA ARG A 472 -3.44 1.33 4.63
C ARG A 472 -4.89 1.64 4.28
N ASP A 473 -5.77 0.82 4.81
CA ASP A 473 -7.20 0.89 4.67
C ASP A 473 -7.70 1.85 5.74
N TYR A 474 -8.02 3.07 5.32
CA TYR A 474 -8.78 4.01 6.13
C TYR A 474 -10.05 3.28 6.56
N SER A 475 -10.10 2.82 7.81
CA SER A 475 -11.26 2.15 8.38
C SER A 475 -12.38 3.17 8.56
N LEU A 476 -12.96 3.58 7.45
CA LEU A 476 -14.34 4.00 7.37
C LEU A 476 -15.14 2.77 7.80
N LEU A 477 -16.18 2.99 8.60
CA LEU A 477 -17.25 2.02 8.82
C LEU A 477 -17.97 1.79 7.48
N ILE A 478 -17.34 1.08 6.54
CA ILE A 478 -17.92 0.78 5.23
C ILE A 478 -18.52 -0.61 5.34
N ASN A 479 -19.84 -0.63 5.42
CA ASN A 479 -20.59 -1.85 5.25
C ASN A 479 -21.02 -1.91 3.78
N ARG A 480 -20.20 -2.54 2.92
CA ARG A 480 -20.73 -3.12 1.68
C ARG A 480 -21.04 -4.58 2.00
N PRO A 481 -22.31 -4.95 2.18
CA PRO A 481 -22.63 -6.34 2.43
C PRO A 481 -22.25 -7.16 1.19
N CYS A 482 -21.13 -7.90 1.27
CA CYS A 482 -20.85 -9.04 0.39
C CYS A 482 -21.56 -10.31 0.93
N TYR A 483 -22.59 -10.12 1.75
CA TYR A 483 -23.30 -11.15 2.49
C TYR A 483 -24.80 -10.98 2.26
N ASP A 484 -25.50 -12.10 2.12
CA ASP A 484 -26.95 -12.11 1.89
C ASP A 484 -27.74 -11.93 3.20
N GLN A 485 -27.08 -12.10 4.35
CA GLN A 485 -27.68 -11.92 5.67
C GLN A 485 -26.65 -11.50 6.72
N GLN A 486 -27.05 -10.60 7.62
CA GLN A 486 -26.25 -10.16 8.77
C GLN A 486 -26.95 -10.54 10.07
N TYR A 487 -26.21 -11.12 11.01
CA TYR A 487 -26.68 -11.35 12.37
C TYR A 487 -25.94 -10.40 13.31
N ILE A 488 -26.68 -9.47 13.93
CA ILE A 488 -26.14 -8.52 14.89
C ILE A 488 -26.45 -9.05 16.28
N ILE A 489 -25.42 -9.38 17.06
CA ILE A 489 -25.58 -9.87 18.43
C ILE A 489 -25.07 -8.80 19.39
N GLN A 490 -26.01 -8.11 20.05
CA GLN A 490 -25.70 -7.19 21.13
C GLN A 490 -25.40 -7.98 22.41
N LEU A 491 -24.12 -8.05 22.80
CA LEU A 491 -23.68 -8.77 24.00
C LEU A 491 -23.95 -8.00 25.30
N TYR A 492 -23.94 -6.67 25.26
CA TYR A 492 -24.07 -5.82 26.45
C TYR A 492 -25.25 -4.86 26.33
N ALA A 493 -25.97 -4.64 27.42
CA ALA A 493 -27.10 -3.70 27.48
C ALA A 493 -26.68 -2.23 27.69
N ASN A 494 -25.41 -1.88 27.45
CA ASN A 494 -24.92 -0.51 27.65
C ASN A 494 -25.29 0.41 26.46
N PRO A 495 -25.36 1.74 26.66
CA PRO A 495 -25.77 2.68 25.62
C PRO A 495 -24.90 2.64 24.36
N ALA A 496 -23.60 2.37 24.49
CA ALA A 496 -22.68 2.29 23.35
C ALA A 496 -22.95 1.06 22.47
N ALA A 497 -23.12 -0.11 23.09
CA ALA A 497 -23.46 -1.35 22.40
C ALA A 497 -24.86 -1.29 21.75
N LEU A 498 -25.81 -0.61 22.40
CA LEU A 498 -27.13 -0.34 21.83
C LEU A 498 -27.02 0.57 20.59
N ALA A 499 -26.26 1.67 20.69
CA ALA A 499 -26.06 2.61 19.59
C ALA A 499 -25.32 1.95 18.41
N ALA A 500 -24.30 1.13 18.67
CA ALA A 500 -23.55 0.40 17.66
C ALA A 500 -24.39 -0.67 16.95
N ALA A 501 -25.14 -1.48 17.71
CA ALA A 501 -26.02 -2.49 17.14
C ALA A 501 -27.16 -1.87 16.32
N ASN A 502 -27.75 -0.76 16.80
CA ASN A 502 -28.72 0.00 16.02
C ASN A 502 -28.11 0.59 14.75
N PHE A 503 -26.92 1.19 14.84
CA PHE A 503 -26.21 1.72 13.68
C PHE A 503 -25.98 0.64 12.61
N LEU A 504 -25.48 -0.53 13.00
CA LEU A 504 -25.25 -1.66 12.10
C LEU A 504 -26.55 -2.19 11.49
N TYR A 505 -27.63 -2.30 12.28
CA TYR A 505 -28.92 -2.74 11.79
C TYR A 505 -29.48 -1.78 10.73
N GLN A 506 -29.37 -0.47 10.99
CA GLN A 506 -29.82 0.57 10.07
C GLN A 506 -28.98 0.64 8.78
N GLN A 507 -27.78 0.05 8.74
CA GLN A 507 -27.00 -0.03 7.49
C GLN A 507 -27.68 -0.94 6.46
N ASN A 508 -28.28 -2.06 6.88
CA ASN A 508 -28.93 -3.02 5.97
C ASN A 508 -30.19 -3.67 6.58
N PRO A 509 -31.26 -2.92 6.91
CA PRO A 509 -32.41 -3.45 7.65
C PRO A 509 -33.08 -4.66 6.98
N LEU A 510 -33.00 -4.75 5.65
CA LEU A 510 -33.57 -5.83 4.85
C LEU A 510 -32.78 -7.15 4.94
N LEU A 511 -31.49 -7.06 5.28
CA LEU A 511 -30.56 -8.20 5.35
C LEU A 511 -30.16 -8.54 6.79
N SER A 512 -30.39 -7.62 7.74
CA SER A 512 -29.89 -7.73 9.10
C SER A 512 -30.97 -8.23 10.07
N ILE A 513 -30.57 -9.12 10.98
CA ILE A 513 -31.39 -9.53 12.13
C ILE A 513 -30.64 -9.18 13.41
N TRP A 514 -31.31 -8.50 14.33
CA TRP A 514 -30.73 -8.08 15.59
C TRP A 514 -31.21 -8.96 16.76
N TYR A 515 -30.26 -9.56 17.45
CA TYR A 515 -30.42 -10.28 18.70
C TYR A 515 -29.74 -9.56 19.85
N ARG A 516 -30.34 -9.62 21.03
CA ARG A 516 -29.74 -9.22 22.30
C ARG A 516 -29.46 -10.47 23.12
N TYR A 517 -28.23 -10.59 23.60
CA TYR A 517 -27.85 -11.66 24.52
C TYR A 517 -28.34 -11.35 25.94
N ASP A 518 -29.04 -12.31 26.54
CA ASP A 518 -29.41 -12.30 27.95
C ASP A 518 -28.41 -13.19 28.71
N PRO A 519 -27.45 -12.60 29.45
CA PRO A 519 -26.43 -13.37 30.17
C PRO A 519 -26.99 -14.17 31.34
N LEU A 520 -28.16 -13.79 31.88
CA LEU A 520 -28.80 -14.52 32.98
C LEU A 520 -29.50 -15.78 32.49
N LYS A 521 -30.04 -15.75 31.26
CA LYS A 521 -30.71 -16.89 30.63
C LYS A 521 -29.83 -17.66 29.65
N GLN A 522 -28.63 -17.14 29.35
CA GLN A 522 -27.71 -17.64 28.32
C GLN A 522 -28.41 -17.83 26.95
N GLN A 523 -29.29 -16.90 26.60
CA GLN A 523 -30.12 -16.99 25.39
C GLN A 523 -30.07 -15.70 24.57
N LEU A 524 -30.26 -15.86 23.27
CA LEU A 524 -30.43 -14.75 22.34
C LEU A 524 -31.91 -14.43 22.19
N ALA A 525 -32.30 -13.20 22.53
CA ALA A 525 -33.63 -12.67 22.31
C ALA A 525 -33.62 -11.75 21.10
N LYS A 526 -34.43 -12.04 20.08
CA LYS A 526 -34.58 -11.16 18.92
C LYS A 526 -35.17 -9.81 19.35
N VAL A 527 -34.61 -8.71 18.86
CA VAL A 527 -35.09 -7.36 19.16
C VAL A 527 -36.36 -7.07 18.36
N ALA A 528 -37.43 -6.62 19.02
CA ALA A 528 -38.72 -6.33 18.39
C ALA A 528 -38.59 -5.25 17.30
N GLY A 529 -39.29 -5.41 16.18
CA GLY A 529 -39.25 -4.48 15.04
C GLY A 529 -38.07 -4.70 14.08
N THR A 530 -37.29 -5.77 14.26
CA THR A 530 -36.20 -6.15 13.34
C THR A 530 -36.58 -7.37 12.49
N GLU A 531 -37.38 -7.17 11.45
CA GLU A 531 -37.88 -8.26 10.59
C GLU A 531 -37.06 -8.44 9.32
N TYR A 532 -36.74 -9.69 8.99
CA TYR A 532 -36.05 -10.05 7.75
C TYR A 532 -37.10 -10.22 6.64
N LEU A 533 -36.90 -9.54 5.51
CA LEU A 533 -37.87 -9.49 4.40
C LEU A 533 -37.40 -10.26 3.14
N GLY A 534 -36.29 -11.01 3.20
CA GLY A 534 -35.68 -11.70 2.04
C GLY A 534 -36.18 -13.14 1.79
N ASP A 535 -36.11 -13.59 0.52
CA ASP A 535 -36.49 -14.95 0.06
C ASP A 535 -35.40 -16.00 0.37
N HIS A 536 -35.82 -17.18 0.84
CA HIS A 536 -34.96 -18.28 1.29
C HIS A 536 -34.32 -19.04 0.12
N ARG A 537 -33.30 -18.49 -0.54
CA ARG A 537 -32.49 -19.28 -1.49
C ARG A 537 -30.99 -19.17 -1.24
N LYS A 538 -30.50 -20.15 -0.46
CA LYS A 538 -29.16 -20.78 -0.45
C LYS A 538 -27.90 -19.89 -0.50
N LYS A 539 -27.20 -19.89 0.66
CA LYS A 539 -25.74 -20.08 0.91
C LYS A 539 -24.98 -18.87 1.53
N GLU A 540 -24.08 -19.26 2.44
CA GLU A 540 -23.10 -18.54 3.29
C GLU A 540 -23.62 -17.64 4.44
N LEU A 541 -23.06 -17.90 5.64
CA LEU A 541 -23.41 -17.34 6.94
C LEU A 541 -22.18 -16.61 7.50
N PHE A 542 -22.30 -15.32 7.81
CA PHE A 542 -21.27 -14.54 8.50
C PHE A 542 -21.79 -14.00 9.85
N TRP A 543 -20.95 -14.01 10.87
CA TRP A 543 -21.28 -13.59 12.24
C TRP A 543 -20.39 -12.42 12.69
N TRP A 544 -20.98 -11.40 13.32
CA TRP A 544 -20.25 -10.30 13.94
C TRP A 544 -20.53 -10.26 15.45
N ILE A 545 -19.48 -10.31 16.27
CA ILE A 545 -19.55 -10.20 17.74
C ILE A 545 -19.06 -8.80 18.14
N ILE A 546 -19.86 -8.05 18.90
CA ILE A 546 -19.51 -6.68 19.34
C ILE A 546 -19.14 -6.70 20.83
N GLU A 547 -17.85 -6.55 21.14
CA GLU A 547 -17.33 -6.30 22.48
C GLU A 547 -16.80 -4.86 22.54
N TRP A 548 -17.23 -4.05 23.53
CA TRP A 548 -16.66 -2.72 23.77
C TRP A 548 -16.42 -2.56 25.27
N ARG A 549 -15.15 -2.52 25.68
CA ARG A 549 -14.74 -2.30 27.07
C ARG A 549 -14.32 -0.85 27.26
N THR A 550 -15.10 -0.08 28.01
CA THR A 550 -14.65 1.20 28.54
C THR A 550 -13.81 0.95 29.79
N THR A 551 -12.49 1.13 29.71
CA THR A 551 -11.62 1.23 30.89
C THR A 551 -11.82 2.60 31.53
N ALA A 552 -12.84 2.73 32.38
CA ALA A 552 -12.90 3.81 33.35
C ALA A 552 -11.99 3.44 34.53
N ALA A 553 -10.85 4.13 34.63
CA ALA A 553 -10.00 4.09 35.80
C ALA A 553 -10.81 4.50 37.05
N ASN A 554 -10.95 3.59 38.00
CA ASN A 554 -11.53 3.89 39.31
C ASN A 554 -10.35 4.14 40.27
N PRO A 555 -10.16 5.37 40.80
CA PRO A 555 -9.07 5.64 41.73
C PRO A 555 -9.45 5.12 43.11
N ALA A 556 -8.62 4.22 43.62
CA ALA A 556 -8.32 4.05 45.05
C ALA A 556 -9.50 4.00 46.04
N SER A 557 -9.90 2.78 46.40
CA SER A 557 -10.23 2.46 47.80
C SER A 557 -9.14 1.54 48.35
N MET A 558 -8.22 2.14 49.10
CA MET A 558 -7.37 1.47 50.08
C MET A 558 -8.22 0.61 51.01
N GLY A 559 -7.75 -0.59 51.37
CA GLY A 559 -8.11 -1.19 52.65
C GLY A 559 -8.27 -2.71 52.67
N LYS A 560 -7.12 -3.38 52.82
CA LYS A 560 -6.89 -4.75 53.29
C LYS A 560 -7.15 -5.91 52.33
#